data_AF-A0A3B9T4R0-F1
#
_entry.id   AF-A0A3B9T4R0-F1
#
_cell.length_a   1.000
_cell.length_b   1.000
_cell.length_c   1.000
_cell.angle_alpha   90.00
_cell.angle_beta   90.00
_cell.angle_gamma   90.00
#
_symmetry.space_group_name_H-M   'P 1'
#
loop_
_entity.id
_entity.type
_entity.pdbx_description
1 polymer ?
#
loop_
_entity_poly.entity_id
_entity_poly.type
_entity_poly.pdbx_seq_one_letter_code
_entity_poly.pdbx_strand_id
1 'polypeptide(L)'
;MNQLQRPSRFHSFLSKMRKPTKDTRSASSEGLSWSRIMLNYRVYRAEMRLYKTQQKQRKAQLKKQLREERKNELSNPFFQLFFSKERSRKVFSDAEGNVLYIPSVLNSVIHIFNSTLSFIVAYLLVYLIYQFTVILTASFQEIYGVLYYYQVDFNDHSTNWTVLNIIAITLSGPLVSLSIGLYFYNSLFFKAKQYATLRLFYYWVGLHGMAFFFAAFISGVITNKGFGYVPLWLFWNDFTRFFFALLALVGLGLIGYFSAARLQATSNNSFRIVKENRALFFMHQSLIPFLLGSALILAVKMPNNQAYDTLILVFGSVFSIAVLFNLDTPNYPLFRSNNRAMFNFSLFLLTLVLLYIWRIFLADGLHFFIQFIIKVTPL
;
A
#
# COMPACT_ATOMS: atom_id res chain seq x y z
N MET A 1 -12.09 -11.24 -25.19
CA MET A 1 -10.83 -11.96 -24.92
C MET A 1 -10.55 -12.87 -26.11
N ASN A 2 -9.75 -12.42 -27.08
CA ASN A 2 -9.29 -13.28 -28.17
C ASN A 2 -7.95 -13.88 -27.74
N GLN A 3 -7.94 -15.18 -27.44
CA GLN A 3 -6.70 -15.91 -27.18
C GLN A 3 -5.79 -15.79 -28.42
N LEU A 4 -4.57 -15.32 -28.17
CA LEU A 4 -3.52 -15.18 -29.17
C LEU A 4 -3.11 -16.58 -29.66
N GLN A 5 -3.76 -17.09 -30.70
CA GLN A 5 -3.16 -18.13 -31.53
C GLN A 5 -1.92 -17.53 -32.20
N ARG A 6 -0.75 -17.77 -31.60
CA ARG A 6 0.53 -17.58 -32.30
C ARG A 6 0.47 -18.42 -33.57
N PRO A 7 0.93 -17.91 -34.73
CA PRO A 7 0.93 -18.70 -35.95
C PRO A 7 1.78 -19.97 -35.72
N SER A 8 1.11 -21.13 -35.68
CA SER A 8 1.71 -22.44 -35.36
C SER A 8 2.86 -22.81 -36.30
N ARG A 9 2.89 -22.23 -37.51
CA ARG A 9 3.95 -22.45 -38.50
C ARG A 9 5.32 -21.91 -38.08
N PHE A 10 5.38 -20.81 -37.32
CA PHE A 10 6.67 -20.22 -36.93
C PHE A 10 7.41 -21.09 -35.89
N HIS A 11 6.67 -21.77 -35.02
CA HIS A 11 7.24 -22.70 -34.05
C HIS A 11 7.76 -23.99 -34.72
N SER A 12 7.09 -24.45 -35.80
CA SER A 12 7.54 -25.61 -36.59
C SER A 12 8.83 -25.33 -37.38
N PHE A 13 9.05 -24.08 -37.79
CA PHE A 13 10.25 -23.69 -38.52
C PHE A 13 11.47 -23.56 -37.59
N LEU A 14 11.29 -22.96 -36.41
CA LEU A 14 12.36 -22.86 -35.41
C LEU A 14 12.67 -24.21 -34.73
N SER A 15 11.69 -25.11 -34.58
CA SER A 15 11.96 -26.48 -34.09
C SER A 15 12.74 -27.33 -35.10
N LYS A 16 12.70 -27.01 -36.40
CA LYS A 16 13.55 -27.62 -37.44
C LYS A 16 14.96 -27.02 -37.49
N MET A 17 15.20 -25.85 -36.90
CA MET A 17 16.55 -25.28 -36.68
C MET A 17 17.13 -25.68 -35.31
N ARG A 18 16.78 -26.88 -34.80
CA ARG A 18 17.44 -27.47 -33.64
C ARG A 18 18.88 -27.80 -34.04
N LYS A 19 19.85 -27.37 -33.22
CA LYS A 19 21.28 -27.64 -33.43
C LYS A 19 21.46 -29.13 -33.75
N PRO A 20 22.18 -29.49 -34.82
CA PRO A 20 22.40 -30.89 -35.16
C PRO A 20 23.07 -31.57 -33.96
N THR A 21 22.37 -32.54 -33.37
CA THR A 21 22.95 -33.49 -32.43
C THR A 21 24.05 -34.27 -33.15
N LYS A 22 25.16 -34.51 -32.47
CA LYS A 22 26.44 -34.99 -33.05
C LYS A 22 26.37 -36.34 -33.78
N ASP A 23 25.26 -37.07 -33.71
CA ASP A 23 25.19 -38.49 -34.11
C ASP A 23 24.48 -38.77 -35.44
N THR A 24 24.10 -37.76 -36.22
CA THR A 24 23.60 -37.97 -37.59
C THR A 24 24.63 -37.46 -38.61
N ARG A 25 25.72 -38.21 -38.82
CA ARG A 25 26.82 -37.87 -39.74
C ARG A 25 26.90 -38.70 -41.03
N SER A 26 25.89 -39.50 -41.36
CA SER A 26 25.95 -40.40 -42.52
C SER A 26 24.71 -40.39 -43.44
N ALA A 27 24.00 -39.26 -43.55
CA ALA A 27 22.90 -39.13 -44.51
C ALA A 27 23.26 -38.08 -45.58
N SER A 28 23.52 -38.62 -46.77
CA SER A 28 23.57 -38.01 -48.11
C SER A 28 23.96 -36.52 -48.24
N SER A 29 25.17 -36.31 -48.75
CA SER A 29 25.60 -35.08 -49.42
C SER A 29 24.89 -34.86 -50.76
N GLU A 30 23.56 -34.97 -50.80
CA GLU A 30 22.80 -34.40 -51.91
C GLU A 30 22.95 -32.89 -51.82
N GLY A 31 23.84 -32.35 -52.66
CA GLY A 31 24.22 -30.95 -52.67
C GLY A 31 22.99 -30.06 -52.57
N LEU A 32 22.92 -29.27 -51.50
CA LEU A 32 21.95 -28.19 -51.34
C LEU A 32 22.16 -27.20 -52.49
N SER A 33 21.48 -27.45 -53.60
CA SER A 33 21.55 -26.63 -54.80
C SER A 33 21.26 -25.19 -54.43
N TRP A 34 22.15 -24.27 -54.82
CA TRP A 34 22.00 -22.83 -54.62
C TRP A 34 20.61 -22.31 -55.01
N SER A 35 19.96 -22.95 -55.97
CA SER A 35 18.58 -22.69 -56.37
C SER A 35 17.56 -22.86 -55.21
N ARG A 36 17.68 -23.92 -54.41
CA ARG A 36 16.80 -24.17 -53.25
C ARG A 36 17.05 -23.17 -52.12
N ILE A 37 18.31 -22.81 -51.87
CA ILE A 37 18.66 -21.78 -50.87
C ILE A 37 18.06 -20.43 -51.28
N MET A 38 18.21 -20.04 -52.55
CA MET A 38 17.65 -18.80 -53.08
C MET A 38 16.13 -18.79 -53.07
N LEU A 39 15.48 -19.93 -53.33
CA LEU A 39 14.03 -20.06 -53.25
C LEU A 39 13.53 -19.89 -51.80
N ASN A 40 14.16 -20.57 -50.84
CA ASN A 40 13.82 -20.43 -49.42
C ASN A 40 14.03 -19.00 -48.92
N TYR A 41 15.10 -18.34 -49.36
CA TYR A 41 15.35 -16.94 -49.02
C TYR A 41 14.27 -16.00 -49.57
N ARG A 42 13.80 -16.23 -50.81
CA ARG A 42 12.70 -15.46 -51.41
C ARG A 42 11.38 -15.67 -50.67
N VAL A 43 11.05 -16.91 -50.30
CA VAL A 43 9.85 -17.24 -49.49
C VAL A 43 9.92 -16.54 -48.13
N TYR A 44 11.04 -16.65 -47.43
CA TYR A 44 11.25 -15.94 -46.15
C TYR A 44 11.06 -14.43 -46.27
N ARG A 45 11.63 -13.81 -47.32
CA ARG A 45 11.50 -12.37 -47.56
C ARG A 45 10.05 -11.97 -47.86
N ALA A 46 9.28 -12.82 -48.55
CA ALA A 46 7.86 -12.59 -48.83
C ALA A 46 7.01 -12.68 -47.53
N GLU A 47 7.23 -13.70 -46.70
CA GLU A 47 6.56 -13.86 -45.41
C GLU A 47 6.84 -12.67 -44.47
N MET A 48 8.09 -12.20 -44.43
CA MET A 48 8.46 -11.03 -43.63
C MET A 48 7.77 -9.74 -44.08
N ARG A 49 7.51 -9.58 -45.39
CA ARG A 49 6.73 -8.43 -45.90
C ARG A 49 5.28 -8.54 -45.47
N LEU A 50 4.66 -9.72 -45.60
CA LEU A 50 3.28 -9.96 -45.16
C LEU A 50 3.11 -9.70 -43.66
N TYR A 51 4.05 -10.17 -42.83
CA TYR A 51 4.04 -9.92 -41.39
C TYR A 51 4.13 -8.41 -41.06
N LYS A 52 5.03 -7.67 -41.72
CA LYS A 52 5.14 -6.21 -41.54
C LYS A 52 3.86 -5.48 -41.97
N THR A 53 3.21 -5.91 -43.06
CA THR A 53 1.94 -5.34 -43.53
C THR A 53 0.82 -5.61 -42.54
N GLN A 54 0.69 -6.84 -42.01
CA GLN A 54 -0.29 -7.18 -40.97
C GLN A 54 -0.07 -6.38 -39.68
N GLN A 55 1.18 -6.20 -39.24
CA GLN A 55 1.54 -5.35 -38.12
C GLN A 55 1.10 -3.88 -38.35
N LYS A 56 1.33 -3.35 -39.55
CA LYS A 56 0.92 -1.98 -39.92
C LYS A 56 -0.60 -1.84 -39.94
N GLN A 57 -1.31 -2.81 -40.49
CA GLN A 57 -2.78 -2.84 -40.51
C GLN A 57 -3.38 -2.91 -39.10
N ARG A 58 -2.85 -3.76 -38.22
CA ARG A 58 -3.28 -3.84 -36.80
C ARG A 58 -3.06 -2.52 -36.07
N LYS A 59 -1.89 -1.87 -36.25
CA LYS A 59 -1.63 -0.54 -35.68
C LYS A 59 -2.60 0.51 -36.22
N ALA A 60 -2.95 0.45 -37.50
CA ALA A 60 -3.91 1.37 -38.11
C ALA A 60 -5.34 1.14 -37.58
N GLN A 61 -5.78 -0.12 -37.44
CA GLN A 61 -7.09 -0.47 -36.87
C GLN A 61 -7.20 -0.03 -35.41
N LEU A 62 -6.18 -0.30 -34.58
CA LEU A 62 -6.12 0.17 -33.20
C LEU A 62 -6.20 1.71 -33.13
N LYS A 63 -5.49 2.41 -34.03
CA LYS A 63 -5.54 3.87 -34.11
C LYS A 63 -6.92 4.39 -34.54
N LYS A 64 -7.67 3.67 -35.37
CA LYS A 64 -9.06 4.00 -35.72
C LYS A 64 -10.00 3.79 -34.53
N GLN A 65 -9.93 2.65 -33.85
CA GLN A 65 -10.73 2.36 -32.64
C GLN A 65 -10.50 3.43 -31.56
N LEU A 66 -9.25 3.78 -31.28
CA LEU A 66 -8.90 4.85 -30.32
C LEU A 66 -9.35 6.25 -30.75
N ARG A 67 -9.64 6.48 -32.04
CA ARG A 67 -10.22 7.73 -32.54
C ARG A 67 -11.73 7.76 -32.35
N GLU A 68 -12.41 6.62 -32.56
CA GLU A 68 -13.85 6.49 -32.34
C GLU A 68 -14.22 6.52 -30.86
N GLU A 69 -13.48 5.79 -30.01
CA GLU A 69 -13.61 5.90 -28.55
C GLU A 69 -13.43 7.35 -28.09
N ARG A 70 -12.47 8.07 -28.69
CA ARG A 70 -12.27 9.51 -28.42
C ARG A 70 -13.45 10.37 -28.83
N LYS A 71 -14.07 10.11 -29.99
CA LYS A 71 -15.25 10.85 -30.44
C LYS A 71 -16.44 10.60 -29.51
N ASN A 72 -16.63 9.37 -29.08
CA ASN A 72 -17.70 9.00 -28.13
C ASN A 72 -17.45 9.54 -26.72
N GLU A 73 -16.19 9.61 -26.26
CA GLU A 73 -15.86 10.31 -25.01
C GLU A 73 -16.12 11.83 -25.12
N LEU A 74 -15.85 12.43 -26.29
CA LEU A 74 -16.02 13.87 -26.52
C LEU A 74 -17.48 14.31 -26.63
N SER A 75 -18.39 13.43 -27.03
CA SER A 75 -19.82 13.75 -27.13
C SER A 75 -20.56 13.66 -25.79
N ASN A 76 -19.93 13.15 -24.72
CA ASN A 76 -20.56 13.06 -23.42
C ASN A 76 -20.49 14.42 -22.69
N PRO A 77 -21.63 15.08 -22.41
CA PRO A 77 -21.66 16.42 -21.79
C PRO A 77 -21.08 16.41 -20.37
N PHE A 78 -21.22 15.31 -19.63
CA PHE A 78 -20.59 15.14 -18.32
C PHE A 78 -19.06 15.10 -18.45
N PHE A 79 -18.54 14.52 -19.54
CA PHE A 79 -17.11 14.45 -19.81
C PHE A 79 -16.52 15.83 -20.19
N GLN A 80 -17.26 16.65 -20.92
CA GLN A 80 -16.82 18.00 -21.28
C GLN A 80 -16.76 18.94 -20.07
N LEU A 81 -17.66 18.78 -19.10
CA LEU A 81 -17.75 19.63 -17.90
C LEU A 81 -16.57 19.41 -16.94
N PHE A 82 -16.04 18.18 -16.86
CA PHE A 82 -14.90 17.84 -15.98
C PHE A 82 -13.53 17.80 -16.70
N PHE A 83 -13.46 17.67 -18.04
CA PHE A 83 -12.21 17.34 -18.73
C PHE A 83 -11.85 18.19 -19.97
N SER A 84 -12.64 19.21 -20.36
CA SER A 84 -12.41 19.94 -21.63
C SER A 84 -11.23 20.91 -21.63
N LYS A 85 -10.77 21.43 -20.47
CA LYS A 85 -9.64 22.38 -20.38
C LYS A 85 -8.30 21.79 -19.95
N GLU A 86 -8.27 20.58 -19.42
CA GLU A 86 -7.04 20.00 -18.81
C GLU A 86 -6.23 19.08 -19.75
N ARG A 87 -6.59 19.05 -21.04
CA ARG A 87 -6.02 18.13 -22.04
C ARG A 87 -4.78 18.61 -22.78
N SER A 88 -4.30 19.84 -22.57
CA SER A 88 -2.95 20.21 -23.03
C SER A 88 -1.92 19.66 -22.04
N ARG A 89 -1.66 18.35 -22.15
CA ARG A 89 -0.44 17.72 -21.63
C ARG A 89 0.75 18.50 -22.16
N LYS A 90 1.22 19.48 -21.39
CA LYS A 90 2.57 19.97 -21.54
C LYS A 90 3.43 19.02 -20.71
N VAL A 91 3.70 17.85 -21.28
CA VAL A 91 4.96 17.17 -20.99
C VAL A 91 6.00 18.14 -21.51
N PHE A 92 6.44 19.03 -20.63
CA PHE A 92 7.53 19.92 -20.95
C PHE A 92 8.78 19.06 -20.88
N SER A 93 9.47 18.96 -22.01
CA SER A 93 10.90 18.71 -21.95
C SER A 93 11.52 20.01 -21.44
N ASP A 94 12.27 19.95 -20.33
CA ASP A 94 13.17 21.06 -20.01
C ASP A 94 14.23 21.24 -21.13
N ALA A 95 15.10 22.23 -20.97
CA ALA A 95 16.19 22.48 -21.94
C ALA A 95 17.16 21.28 -22.08
N GLU A 96 17.15 20.36 -21.12
CA GLU A 96 18.00 19.17 -21.05
C GLU A 96 17.29 17.91 -21.59
N GLY A 97 16.01 18.02 -21.96
CA GLY A 97 15.20 16.91 -22.48
C GLY A 97 14.48 16.08 -21.42
N ASN A 98 14.53 16.46 -20.13
CA ASN A 98 13.85 15.76 -19.06
C ASN A 98 12.35 16.03 -19.10
N VAL A 99 11.54 14.96 -18.97
CA VAL A 99 10.08 15.03 -18.99
C VAL A 99 9.56 15.47 -17.63
N LEU A 100 9.24 16.76 -17.50
CA LEU A 100 8.56 17.27 -16.32
C LEU A 100 7.06 16.94 -16.37
N TYR A 101 6.56 16.29 -15.32
CA TYR A 101 5.14 15.99 -15.17
C TYR A 101 4.54 16.92 -14.13
N ILE A 102 3.80 17.92 -14.59
CA ILE A 102 3.01 18.78 -13.72
C ILE A 102 1.61 18.15 -13.65
N PRO A 103 1.24 17.45 -12.56
CA PRO A 103 -0.13 16.99 -12.41
C PRO A 103 -1.07 18.20 -12.38
N SER A 104 -2.26 18.07 -12.96
CA SER A 104 -3.28 19.07 -12.70
C SER A 104 -3.62 19.11 -11.21
N VAL A 105 -3.96 20.30 -10.71
CA VAL A 105 -4.31 20.51 -9.30
C VAL A 105 -5.40 19.53 -8.86
N LEU A 106 -6.41 19.32 -9.70
CA LEU A 106 -7.49 18.37 -9.43
C LEU A 106 -6.99 16.93 -9.26
N ASN A 107 -6.08 16.45 -10.12
CA ASN A 107 -5.52 15.11 -10.00
C ASN A 107 -4.69 14.95 -8.71
N SER A 108 -3.93 15.97 -8.33
CA SER A 108 -3.18 15.98 -7.07
C SER A 108 -4.12 15.90 -5.87
N VAL A 109 -5.20 16.69 -5.87
CA VAL A 109 -6.23 16.66 -4.81
C VAL A 109 -6.90 15.29 -4.73
N ILE A 110 -7.25 14.67 -5.87
CA ILE A 110 -7.84 13.32 -5.88
C ILE A 110 -6.87 12.28 -5.29
N HIS A 111 -5.58 12.37 -5.59
CA HIS A 111 -4.57 11.47 -5.04
C HIS A 111 -4.40 11.64 -3.53
N ILE A 112 -4.33 12.90 -3.06
CA ILE A 112 -4.28 13.23 -1.64
C ILE A 112 -5.51 12.64 -0.95
N PHE A 113 -6.70 12.94 -1.47
CA PHE A 113 -7.97 12.51 -0.89
C PHE A 113 -8.09 10.98 -0.80
N ASN A 114 -7.84 10.26 -1.90
CA ASN A 114 -7.89 8.79 -1.89
C ASN A 114 -6.87 8.18 -0.92
N SER A 115 -5.69 8.79 -0.77
CA SER A 115 -4.70 8.33 0.19
C SER A 115 -5.11 8.63 1.63
N THR A 116 -5.69 9.81 1.89
CA THR A 116 -6.25 10.17 3.21
C THR A 116 -7.37 9.22 3.62
N LEU A 117 -8.28 8.85 2.71
CA LEU A 117 -9.30 7.87 3.00
C LEU A 117 -8.70 6.49 3.32
N SER A 118 -7.70 6.06 2.54
CA SER A 118 -7.00 4.79 2.78
C SER A 118 -6.28 4.80 4.13
N PHE A 119 -5.67 5.92 4.50
CA PHE A 119 -5.05 6.16 5.80
C PHE A 119 -6.08 6.01 6.93
N ILE A 120 -7.23 6.68 6.85
CA ILE A 120 -8.24 6.65 7.92
C ILE A 120 -8.77 5.24 8.11
N VAL A 121 -9.12 4.54 7.03
CA VAL A 121 -9.63 3.16 7.10
C VAL A 121 -8.57 2.22 7.69
N ALA A 122 -7.30 2.38 7.27
CA ALA A 122 -6.20 1.59 7.81
C ALA A 122 -5.93 1.88 9.29
N TYR A 123 -5.96 3.15 9.70
CA TYR A 123 -5.82 3.56 11.09
C TYR A 123 -6.91 2.94 11.96
N LEU A 124 -8.19 3.08 11.57
CA LEU A 124 -9.32 2.53 12.31
C LEU A 124 -9.23 1.01 12.42
N LEU A 125 -8.87 0.33 11.32
CA LEU A 125 -8.68 -1.12 11.34
C LEU A 125 -7.61 -1.54 12.36
N VAL A 126 -6.42 -0.94 12.30
CA VAL A 126 -5.33 -1.27 13.23
C VAL A 126 -5.67 -0.88 14.67
N TYR A 127 -6.26 0.30 14.88
CA TYR A 127 -6.70 0.77 16.20
C TYR A 127 -7.72 -0.19 16.82
N LEU A 128 -8.74 -0.60 16.07
CA LEU A 128 -9.72 -1.55 16.58
C LEU A 128 -9.06 -2.88 16.92
N ILE A 129 -8.24 -3.44 16.04
CA ILE A 129 -7.55 -4.71 16.32
C ILE A 129 -6.65 -4.58 17.57
N TYR A 130 -5.94 -3.47 17.72
CA TYR A 130 -5.16 -3.16 18.92
C TYR A 130 -6.06 -3.21 20.16
N GLN A 131 -7.15 -2.44 20.20
CA GLN A 131 -7.99 -2.35 21.39
C GLN A 131 -8.72 -3.66 21.70
N PHE A 132 -9.24 -4.34 20.67
CA PHE A 132 -9.85 -5.67 20.82
C PHE A 132 -8.86 -6.69 21.39
N THR A 133 -7.60 -6.68 20.95
CA THR A 133 -6.57 -7.59 21.48
C THR A 133 -6.30 -7.34 22.95
N VAL A 134 -6.17 -6.07 23.36
CA VAL A 134 -5.94 -5.70 24.75
C VAL A 134 -7.11 -6.14 25.63
N ILE A 135 -8.34 -5.87 25.21
CA ILE A 135 -9.55 -6.25 25.95
C ILE A 135 -9.72 -7.76 26.04
N LEU A 136 -9.51 -8.49 24.94
CA LEU A 136 -9.58 -9.95 24.94
C LEU A 136 -8.56 -10.53 25.91
N THR A 137 -7.33 -9.98 25.92
CA THR A 137 -6.28 -10.39 26.86
C THR A 137 -6.68 -10.11 28.31
N ALA A 138 -7.29 -8.95 28.59
CA ALA A 138 -7.83 -8.65 29.92
C ALA A 138 -8.95 -9.61 30.33
N SER A 139 -9.86 -9.93 29.40
CA SER A 139 -10.95 -10.88 29.62
C SER A 139 -10.45 -12.30 29.92
N PHE A 140 -9.35 -12.74 29.28
CA PHE A 140 -8.69 -14.01 29.61
C PHE A 140 -8.09 -14.03 31.02
N GLN A 141 -7.79 -12.86 31.60
CA GLN A 141 -7.32 -12.70 32.98
C GLN A 141 -8.46 -12.31 33.94
N GLU A 142 -9.72 -12.45 33.51
CA GLU A 142 -10.92 -12.10 34.29
C GLU A 142 -10.92 -10.63 34.78
N ILE A 143 -10.30 -9.74 34.01
CA ILE A 143 -10.31 -8.30 34.27
C ILE A 143 -11.37 -7.66 33.37
N TYR A 144 -12.34 -7.01 34.01
CA TYR A 144 -13.39 -6.29 33.32
C TYR A 144 -12.84 -5.03 32.63
N GLY A 145 -13.21 -4.85 31.37
CA GLY A 145 -12.81 -3.71 30.57
C GLY A 145 -13.98 -3.09 29.80
N VAL A 146 -13.89 -1.78 29.57
CA VAL A 146 -14.86 -1.00 28.79
C VAL A 146 -14.14 -0.35 27.61
N LEU A 147 -14.63 -0.62 26.40
CA LEU A 147 -14.09 -0.04 25.16
C LEU A 147 -14.82 1.25 24.81
N TYR A 148 -14.15 2.39 24.95
CA TYR A 148 -14.62 3.65 24.39
C TYR A 148 -13.94 3.92 23.03
N TYR A 149 -14.47 4.87 22.25
CA TYR A 149 -13.84 5.28 20.99
C TYR A 149 -12.46 5.94 21.20
N TYR A 150 -12.16 6.41 22.42
CA TYR A 150 -10.94 7.14 22.75
C TYR A 150 -9.97 6.39 23.68
N GLN A 151 -10.43 5.40 24.43
CA GLN A 151 -9.59 4.63 25.34
C GLN A 151 -10.23 3.28 25.71
N VAL A 152 -9.44 2.43 26.36
CA VAL A 152 -9.94 1.25 27.06
C VAL A 152 -9.68 1.46 28.54
N ASP A 153 -10.74 1.36 29.33
CA ASP A 153 -10.68 1.45 30.78
C ASP A 153 -10.82 0.06 31.39
N PHE A 154 -10.08 -0.19 32.47
CA PHE A 154 -10.10 -1.44 33.21
C PHE A 154 -10.49 -1.20 34.66
N ASN A 155 -11.08 -2.21 35.30
CA ASN A 155 -11.25 -2.22 36.75
C ASN A 155 -9.93 -2.60 37.42
N ASP A 156 -9.18 -1.58 37.85
CA ASP A 156 -7.87 -1.69 38.50
C ASP A 156 -7.94 -2.16 39.96
N HIS A 157 -9.14 -2.27 40.53
CA HIS A 157 -9.36 -2.82 41.88
C HIS A 157 -9.55 -4.34 41.92
N SER A 158 -9.43 -5.02 40.79
CA SER A 158 -9.51 -6.48 40.73
C SER A 158 -8.32 -7.15 41.44
N THR A 159 -8.56 -8.23 42.19
CA THR A 159 -7.49 -9.07 42.76
C THR A 159 -6.58 -9.67 41.70
N ASN A 160 -7.06 -9.74 40.45
CA ASN A 160 -6.30 -10.25 39.30
C ASN A 160 -5.40 -9.19 38.66
N TRP A 161 -5.34 -7.97 39.21
CA TRP A 161 -4.47 -6.89 38.75
C TRP A 161 -3.01 -7.09 39.19
N THR A 162 -2.41 -8.20 38.76
CA THR A 162 -1.03 -8.58 39.07
C THR A 162 -0.05 -7.99 38.05
N VAL A 163 1.24 -7.88 38.41
CA VAL A 163 2.33 -7.38 37.54
C VAL A 163 2.32 -8.07 36.17
N LEU A 164 2.21 -9.41 36.16
CA LEU A 164 2.24 -10.20 34.93
C LEU A 164 1.02 -9.89 34.05
N ASN A 165 -0.17 -9.77 34.64
CA ASN A 165 -1.40 -9.48 33.91
C ASN A 165 -1.37 -8.09 33.29
N ILE A 166 -0.85 -7.09 34.02
CA ILE A 166 -0.69 -5.73 33.49
C ILE A 166 0.26 -5.74 32.29
N ILE A 167 1.41 -6.43 32.39
CA ILE A 167 2.36 -6.56 31.28
C ILE A 167 1.69 -7.27 30.10
N ALA A 168 1.02 -8.40 30.32
CA ALA A 168 0.38 -9.18 29.26
C ALA A 168 -0.69 -8.35 28.52
N ILE A 169 -1.58 -7.68 29.26
CA ILE A 169 -2.64 -6.84 28.71
C ILE A 169 -2.04 -5.71 27.87
N THR A 170 -1.11 -4.96 28.45
CA THR A 170 -0.54 -3.75 27.81
C THR A 170 0.41 -4.05 26.65
N LEU A 171 1.06 -5.22 26.65
CA LEU A 171 1.97 -5.67 25.59
C LEU A 171 1.25 -6.34 24.40
N SER A 172 0.09 -6.98 24.65
CA SER A 172 -0.64 -7.76 23.64
C SER A 172 -1.02 -6.94 22.39
N GLY A 173 -1.62 -5.75 22.58
CA GLY A 173 -2.03 -4.86 21.50
C GLY A 173 -0.87 -4.42 20.59
N PRO A 174 0.23 -3.86 21.14
CA PRO A 174 1.42 -3.53 20.37
C PRO A 174 1.99 -4.72 19.58
N LEU A 175 2.12 -5.89 20.21
CA LEU A 175 2.68 -7.08 19.55
C LEU A 175 1.81 -7.54 18.36
N VAL A 176 0.48 -7.64 18.56
CA VAL A 176 -0.43 -8.02 17.47
C VAL A 176 -0.41 -6.97 16.35
N SER A 177 -0.35 -5.68 16.69
CA SER A 177 -0.24 -4.60 15.71
C SER A 177 1.05 -4.69 14.89
N LEU A 178 2.18 -5.01 15.53
CA LEU A 178 3.44 -5.25 14.84
C LEU A 178 3.34 -6.46 13.89
N SER A 179 2.77 -7.57 14.34
CA SER A 179 2.59 -8.77 13.52
C SER A 179 1.73 -8.50 12.29
N ILE A 180 0.60 -7.80 12.46
CA ILE A 180 -0.29 -7.42 11.35
C ILE A 180 0.41 -6.44 10.42
N GLY A 181 1.11 -5.44 10.97
CA GLY A 181 1.90 -4.48 10.21
C GLY A 181 2.91 -5.18 9.30
N LEU A 182 3.71 -6.09 9.85
CA LEU A 182 4.67 -6.89 9.10
C LEU A 182 4.00 -7.78 8.06
N TYR A 183 2.87 -8.42 8.40
CA TYR A 183 2.14 -9.30 7.49
C TYR A 183 1.60 -8.53 6.26
N PHE A 184 0.94 -7.39 6.47
CA PHE A 184 0.39 -6.58 5.38
C PHE A 184 1.50 -5.97 4.52
N TYR A 185 2.54 -5.47 5.16
CA TYR A 185 3.65 -4.77 4.50
C TYR A 185 4.58 -5.69 3.70
N ASN A 186 4.80 -6.93 4.17
CA ASN A 186 5.68 -7.90 3.51
C ASN A 186 4.93 -8.91 2.64
N SER A 187 3.77 -9.40 3.07
CA SER A 187 3.10 -10.52 2.37
C SER A 187 1.99 -10.03 1.43
N LEU A 188 1.02 -9.27 1.95
CA LEU A 188 -0.15 -8.88 1.17
C LEU A 188 0.16 -7.81 0.12
N PHE A 189 1.10 -6.91 0.44
CA PHE A 189 1.53 -5.86 -0.49
C PHE A 189 1.93 -6.40 -1.87
N PHE A 190 2.78 -7.44 -1.92
CA PHE A 190 3.24 -8.01 -3.19
C PHE A 190 2.21 -8.90 -3.89
N LYS A 191 1.16 -9.36 -3.17
CA LYS A 191 0.04 -10.11 -3.76
C LYS A 191 -0.91 -9.19 -4.52
N ALA A 192 -1.05 -7.92 -4.12
CA ALA A 192 -1.93 -6.93 -4.76
C ALA A 192 -1.34 -6.32 -6.06
N LYS A 193 -0.76 -7.12 -6.96
CA LYS A 193 -0.07 -6.63 -8.18
C LYS A 193 -0.97 -5.79 -9.11
N GLN A 194 -2.26 -6.07 -9.18
CA GLN A 194 -3.17 -5.42 -10.14
C GLN A 194 -3.92 -4.21 -9.58
N TYR A 195 -4.01 -4.05 -8.26
CA TYR A 195 -4.89 -3.08 -7.61
C TYR A 195 -4.08 -2.02 -6.84
N ALA A 196 -3.83 -0.87 -7.47
CA ALA A 196 -3.05 0.22 -6.87
C ALA A 196 -3.65 0.73 -5.55
N THR A 197 -4.98 0.90 -5.50
CA THR A 197 -5.71 1.30 -4.28
C THR A 197 -5.53 0.28 -3.15
N LEU A 198 -5.58 -1.01 -3.45
CA LEU A 198 -5.41 -2.05 -2.45
C LEU A 198 -3.97 -2.08 -1.91
N ARG A 199 -2.97 -1.86 -2.77
CA ARG A 199 -1.57 -1.70 -2.31
C ARG A 199 -1.40 -0.48 -1.42
N LEU A 200 -2.04 0.63 -1.75
CA LEU A 200 -2.01 1.84 -0.93
C LEU A 200 -2.65 1.58 0.44
N PHE A 201 -3.78 0.89 0.48
CA PHE A 201 -4.40 0.47 1.73
C PHE A 201 -3.47 -0.45 2.55
N TYR A 202 -2.88 -1.49 1.94
CA TYR A 202 -1.93 -2.38 2.62
C TYR A 202 -0.66 -1.68 3.09
N TYR A 203 -0.17 -0.70 2.34
CA TYR A 203 0.92 0.18 2.75
C TYR A 203 0.56 0.92 4.04
N TRP A 204 -0.61 1.56 4.09
CA TRP A 204 -1.07 2.26 5.29
C TRP A 204 -1.32 1.32 6.48
N VAL A 205 -1.94 0.15 6.29
CA VAL A 205 -2.12 -0.85 7.36
C VAL A 205 -0.77 -1.30 7.90
N GLY A 206 0.19 -1.55 7.01
CA GLY A 206 1.56 -1.91 7.37
C GLY A 206 2.22 -0.87 8.26
N LEU A 207 2.17 0.39 7.86
CA LEU A 207 2.78 1.49 8.60
C LEU A 207 2.06 1.82 9.91
N HIS A 208 0.73 1.78 9.93
CA HIS A 208 -0.02 1.94 11.18
C HIS A 208 0.28 0.81 12.17
N GLY A 209 0.31 -0.46 11.72
CA GLY A 209 0.65 -1.59 12.61
C GLY A 209 2.02 -1.42 13.27
N MET A 210 3.03 -0.99 12.50
CA MET A 210 4.36 -0.70 13.04
C MET A 210 4.37 0.56 13.94
N ALA A 211 3.61 1.61 13.60
CA ALA A 211 3.48 2.80 14.44
C ALA A 211 2.82 2.50 15.79
N PHE A 212 1.75 1.69 15.81
CA PHE A 212 1.09 1.20 17.02
C PHE A 212 1.98 0.28 17.88
N PHE A 213 3.18 -0.07 17.41
CA PHE A 213 4.23 -0.69 18.22
C PHE A 213 5.29 0.33 18.63
N PHE A 214 6.02 0.91 17.67
CA PHE A 214 7.17 1.79 17.97
C PHE A 214 6.74 3.15 18.52
N ALA A 215 5.79 3.84 17.88
CA ALA A 215 5.30 5.14 18.35
C ALA A 215 4.50 4.99 19.65
N ALA A 216 3.78 3.87 19.82
CA ALA A 216 3.10 3.51 21.07
C ALA A 216 4.08 3.33 22.24
N PHE A 217 5.25 2.73 22.00
CA PHE A 217 6.28 2.60 23.03
C PHE A 217 6.85 3.97 23.44
N ILE A 218 7.24 4.80 22.47
CA ILE A 218 7.77 6.15 22.72
C ILE A 218 6.74 6.99 23.49
N SER A 219 5.50 7.02 23.00
CA SER A 219 4.40 7.75 23.63
C SER A 219 4.12 7.23 25.04
N GLY A 220 4.23 5.92 25.23
CA GLY A 220 4.02 5.26 26.51
C GLY A 220 5.09 5.64 27.53
N VAL A 221 6.36 5.63 27.14
CA VAL A 221 7.47 6.08 28.00
C VAL A 221 7.30 7.54 28.43
N ILE A 222 6.86 8.41 27.52
CA ILE A 222 6.65 9.84 27.83
C ILE A 222 5.46 10.07 28.76
N THR A 223 4.37 9.32 28.56
CA THR A 223 3.10 9.55 29.29
C THR A 223 2.88 8.63 30.48
N ASN A 224 3.70 7.61 30.65
CA ASN A 224 3.49 6.49 31.58
C ASN A 224 2.10 5.85 31.41
N LYS A 225 1.66 5.65 30.15
CA LYS A 225 0.36 5.04 29.79
C LYS A 225 0.52 3.97 28.72
N GLY A 226 -0.49 3.10 28.60
CA GLY A 226 -0.58 2.09 27.54
C GLY A 226 0.66 1.20 27.52
N PHE A 227 1.35 1.12 26.38
CA PHE A 227 2.58 0.34 26.24
C PHE A 227 3.72 0.79 27.19
N GLY A 228 3.67 2.03 27.70
CA GLY A 228 4.62 2.53 28.71
C GLY A 228 4.53 1.82 30.06
N TYR A 229 3.42 1.15 30.35
CA TYR A 229 3.29 0.33 31.55
C TYR A 229 4.24 -0.86 31.54
N VAL A 230 4.55 -1.46 30.38
CA VAL A 230 5.45 -2.62 30.31
C VAL A 230 6.82 -2.32 30.96
N PRO A 231 7.59 -1.31 30.51
CA PRO A 231 8.88 -1.03 31.15
C PRO A 231 8.76 -0.49 32.57
N LEU A 232 7.64 0.17 32.93
CA LEU A 232 7.37 0.63 34.29
C LEU A 232 7.24 -0.57 35.26
N TRP A 233 6.43 -1.57 34.89
CA TRP A 233 6.16 -2.76 35.68
C TRP A 233 7.28 -3.81 35.61
N LEU A 234 8.19 -3.71 34.63
CA LEU A 234 9.46 -4.42 34.63
C LEU A 234 10.55 -3.72 35.48
N PHE A 235 10.20 -2.64 36.17
CA PHE A 235 11.10 -1.84 37.01
C PHE A 235 12.35 -1.36 36.26
N TRP A 236 12.23 -1.07 34.96
CA TRP A 236 13.34 -0.47 34.21
C TRP A 236 13.65 0.91 34.77
N ASN A 237 14.93 1.23 34.93
CA ASN A 237 15.34 2.59 35.26
C ASN A 237 15.06 3.55 34.09
N ASP A 238 15.04 4.85 34.36
CA ASP A 238 14.69 5.85 33.35
C ASP A 238 15.65 5.83 32.15
N PHE A 239 16.94 5.62 32.41
CA PHE A 239 17.94 5.51 31.34
C PHE A 239 17.59 4.40 30.33
N THR A 240 17.25 3.20 30.81
CA THR A 240 16.86 2.08 29.94
C THR A 240 15.58 2.39 29.16
N ARG A 241 14.58 3.02 29.79
CA ARG A 241 13.33 3.42 29.11
C ARG A 241 13.59 4.38 27.95
N PHE A 242 14.35 5.44 28.21
CA PHE A 242 14.70 6.43 27.20
C PHE A 242 15.59 5.86 26.09
N PHE A 243 16.53 4.98 26.43
CA PHE A 243 17.37 4.30 25.45
C PHE A 243 16.54 3.47 24.46
N PHE A 244 15.61 2.64 24.95
CA PHE A 244 14.72 1.87 24.05
C PHE A 244 13.73 2.76 23.30
N ALA A 245 13.28 3.87 23.88
CA ALA A 245 12.42 4.83 23.17
C ALA A 245 13.18 5.48 22.00
N LEU A 246 14.46 5.81 22.19
CA LEU A 246 15.32 6.31 21.13
C LEU A 246 15.53 5.26 20.04
N LEU A 247 15.77 3.99 20.40
CA LEU A 247 15.86 2.90 19.43
C LEU A 247 14.56 2.72 18.63
N ALA A 248 13.40 2.82 19.29
CA ALA A 248 12.11 2.78 18.62
C ALA A 248 11.92 3.95 17.64
N LEU A 249 12.38 5.15 18.00
CA LEU A 249 12.34 6.33 17.13
C LEU A 249 13.24 6.16 15.89
N VAL A 250 14.46 5.64 16.08
CA VAL A 250 15.34 5.27 14.96
C VAL A 250 14.68 4.20 14.09
N GLY A 251 14.03 3.21 14.69
CA GLY A 251 13.25 2.18 13.99
C GLY A 251 12.16 2.78 13.08
N LEU A 252 11.38 3.73 13.57
CA LEU A 252 10.37 4.46 12.77
C LEU A 252 10.99 5.20 11.58
N GLY A 253 12.12 5.89 11.82
CA GLY A 253 12.85 6.60 10.78
C GLY A 253 13.35 5.64 9.68
N LEU A 254 13.95 4.52 10.06
CA LEU A 254 14.44 3.51 9.12
C LEU A 254 13.28 2.86 8.34
N ILE A 255 12.18 2.51 9.00
CA ILE A 255 11.00 1.94 8.35
C ILE A 255 10.45 2.91 7.30
N GLY A 256 10.31 4.20 7.64
CA GLY A 256 9.87 5.23 6.69
C GLY A 256 10.86 5.44 5.55
N TYR A 257 12.16 5.51 5.83
CA TYR A 257 13.19 5.64 4.80
C TYR A 257 13.13 4.49 3.78
N PHE A 258 13.04 3.24 4.24
CA PHE A 258 12.96 2.07 3.35
C PHE A 258 11.58 1.85 2.73
N SER A 259 10.54 2.55 3.18
CA SER A 259 9.19 2.41 2.61
C SER A 259 9.01 3.18 1.29
N ALA A 260 9.92 4.09 0.95
CA ALA A 260 9.90 4.86 -0.30
C ALA A 260 9.72 3.99 -1.56
N ALA A 261 10.42 2.85 -1.64
CA ALA A 261 10.29 1.91 -2.77
C ALA A 261 8.88 1.33 -2.89
N ARG A 262 8.28 0.94 -1.76
CA ARG A 262 6.92 0.40 -1.71
C ARG A 262 5.91 1.49 -1.99
N LEU A 263 6.11 2.70 -1.49
CA LEU A 263 5.24 3.84 -1.79
C LEU A 263 5.22 4.12 -3.30
N GLN A 264 6.36 4.11 -3.99
CA GLN A 264 6.40 4.23 -5.46
C GLN A 264 5.56 3.17 -6.17
N ALA A 265 5.55 1.93 -5.66
CA ALA A 265 4.75 0.85 -6.22
C ALA A 265 3.23 1.04 -6.04
N THR A 266 2.79 1.94 -5.16
CA THR A 266 1.37 2.34 -5.05
C THR A 266 0.92 3.28 -6.18
N SER A 267 1.86 3.87 -6.93
CA SER A 267 1.54 4.76 -8.04
C SER A 267 0.79 4.02 -9.15
N ASN A 268 -0.22 4.68 -9.72
CA ASN A 268 -0.92 4.26 -10.92
C ASN A 268 -0.31 4.80 -12.21
N ASN A 269 0.75 5.63 -12.13
CA ASN A 269 1.34 6.34 -13.26
C ASN A 269 2.88 6.40 -13.14
N SER A 270 3.58 6.02 -14.22
CA SER A 270 5.04 6.09 -14.34
C SER A 270 5.58 7.50 -14.22
N PHE A 271 4.88 8.49 -14.78
CA PHE A 271 5.35 9.87 -14.83
C PHE A 271 5.42 10.52 -13.43
N ARG A 272 4.66 10.00 -12.46
CA ARG A 272 4.69 10.49 -11.07
C ARG A 272 5.90 10.00 -10.27
N ILE A 273 6.51 8.89 -10.67
CA ILE A 273 7.63 8.27 -9.92
C ILE A 273 9.01 8.59 -10.54
N VAL A 274 9.05 9.37 -11.62
CA VAL A 274 10.30 9.88 -12.19
C VAL A 274 10.97 10.82 -11.19
N LYS A 275 12.30 10.79 -11.14
CA LYS A 275 13.14 11.38 -10.09
C LYS A 275 12.73 12.82 -9.75
N GLU A 276 12.44 13.62 -10.77
CA GLU A 276 12.12 15.05 -10.66
C GLU A 276 10.78 15.29 -9.94
N ASN A 277 9.84 14.34 -10.03
CA ASN A 277 8.50 14.45 -9.45
C ASN A 277 8.32 13.63 -8.16
N ARG A 278 9.35 12.90 -7.71
CA ARG A 278 9.26 11.97 -6.57
C ARG A 278 8.91 12.66 -5.27
N ALA A 279 9.52 13.80 -4.98
CA ALA A 279 9.23 14.56 -3.77
C ALA A 279 7.74 14.95 -3.72
N LEU A 280 7.22 15.52 -4.81
CA LEU A 280 5.81 15.88 -4.94
C LEU A 280 4.90 14.64 -4.87
N PHE A 281 5.30 13.52 -5.45
CA PHE A 281 4.58 12.26 -5.31
C PHE A 281 4.51 11.80 -3.85
N PHE A 282 5.62 11.81 -3.11
CA PHE A 282 5.65 11.44 -1.70
C PHE A 282 4.85 12.41 -0.82
N MET A 283 4.87 13.70 -1.12
CA MET A 283 4.01 14.70 -0.46
C MET A 283 2.53 14.37 -0.64
N HIS A 284 2.09 14.13 -1.88
CA HIS A 284 0.70 13.84 -2.20
C HIS A 284 0.22 12.46 -1.75
N GLN A 285 1.13 11.48 -1.66
CA GLN A 285 0.78 10.10 -1.39
C GLN A 285 0.99 9.71 0.08
N SER A 286 1.93 10.35 0.80
CA SER A 286 2.27 10.03 2.19
C SER A 286 2.10 11.23 3.12
N LEU A 287 2.91 12.30 2.99
CA LEU A 287 2.98 13.34 4.03
C LEU A 287 1.66 14.11 4.21
N ILE A 288 1.10 14.68 3.15
CA ILE A 288 -0.15 15.46 3.25
C ILE A 288 -1.31 14.54 3.68
N PRO A 289 -1.50 13.34 3.10
CA PRO A 289 -2.49 12.39 3.58
C PRO A 289 -2.37 12.02 5.05
N PHE A 290 -1.14 11.85 5.54
CA PHE A 290 -0.85 11.58 6.94
C PHE A 290 -1.32 12.72 7.85
N LEU A 291 -0.96 13.96 7.50
CA LEU A 291 -1.31 15.14 8.29
C LEU A 291 -2.84 15.36 8.31
N LEU A 292 -3.48 15.30 7.14
CA LEU A 292 -4.94 15.44 7.03
C LEU A 292 -5.68 14.32 7.74
N GLY A 293 -5.23 13.07 7.56
CA GLY A 293 -5.82 11.91 8.20
C GLY A 293 -5.69 11.97 9.73
N SER A 294 -4.51 12.32 10.23
CA SER A 294 -4.27 12.48 11.68
C SER A 294 -5.12 13.61 12.27
N ALA A 295 -5.20 14.76 11.59
CA ALA A 295 -6.05 15.87 12.00
C ALA A 295 -7.53 15.47 12.05
N LEU A 296 -8.03 14.73 11.04
CA LEU A 296 -9.41 14.23 11.02
C LEU A 296 -9.66 13.22 12.15
N ILE A 297 -8.74 12.30 12.43
CA ILE A 297 -8.87 11.36 13.55
C ILE A 297 -8.94 12.11 14.88
N LEU A 298 -8.06 13.09 15.10
CA LEU A 298 -8.06 13.91 16.31
C LEU A 298 -9.33 14.76 16.45
N ALA A 299 -9.83 15.30 15.34
CA ALA A 299 -11.10 16.05 15.32
C ALA A 299 -12.27 15.13 15.68
N VAL A 300 -12.33 13.92 15.12
CA VAL A 300 -13.38 12.94 15.42
C VAL A 300 -13.28 12.42 16.86
N LYS A 301 -12.12 12.48 17.52
CA LYS A 301 -11.97 12.10 18.94
C LYS A 301 -12.35 13.21 19.93
N MET A 302 -12.48 14.47 19.50
CA MET A 302 -12.88 15.57 20.40
C MET A 302 -14.22 15.29 21.12
N PRO A 303 -14.38 15.64 22.41
CA PRO A 303 -13.43 16.36 23.25
C PRO A 303 -12.36 15.48 23.92
N ASN A 304 -12.48 14.15 23.83
CA ASN A 304 -11.71 13.20 24.65
C ASN A 304 -10.38 12.76 23.98
N ASN A 305 -9.51 13.71 23.65
CA ASN A 305 -8.19 13.39 23.08
C ASN A 305 -7.18 13.01 24.17
N GLN A 306 -6.86 11.72 24.27
CA GLN A 306 -5.80 11.25 25.15
C GLN A 306 -4.43 11.67 24.62
N ALA A 307 -3.55 12.14 25.51
CA ALA A 307 -2.19 12.54 25.17
C ALA A 307 -1.38 11.37 24.57
N TYR A 308 -1.57 10.16 25.08
CA TYR A 308 -0.93 8.94 24.59
C TYR A 308 -1.23 8.70 23.10
N ASP A 309 -2.51 8.67 22.72
CA ASP A 309 -2.94 8.46 21.33
C ASP A 309 -2.50 9.60 20.41
N THR A 310 -2.51 10.83 20.92
CA THR A 310 -2.05 12.01 20.16
C THR A 310 -0.57 11.90 19.85
N LEU A 311 0.24 11.49 20.82
CA LEU A 311 1.67 11.28 20.62
C LEU A 311 1.96 10.12 19.66
N ILE A 312 1.14 9.05 19.64
CA ILE A 312 1.28 7.98 18.64
C ILE A 312 1.17 8.55 17.23
N LEU A 313 0.20 9.43 16.99
CA LEU A 313 0.06 10.12 15.69
C LEU A 313 1.23 11.08 15.44
N VAL A 314 1.66 11.86 16.43
CA VAL A 314 2.79 12.78 16.27
C VAL A 314 4.08 12.03 15.91
N PHE A 315 4.45 10.98 16.65
CA PHE A 315 5.62 10.16 16.34
C PHE A 315 5.43 9.31 15.08
N GLY A 316 4.18 8.95 14.73
CA GLY A 316 3.86 8.41 13.42
C GLY A 316 4.30 9.33 12.28
N SER A 317 4.28 10.66 12.44
CA SER A 317 4.72 11.57 11.37
C SER A 317 6.17 11.34 10.93
N VAL A 318 7.01 10.80 11.83
CA VAL A 318 8.42 10.48 11.56
C VAL A 318 8.56 9.54 10.37
N PHE A 319 7.70 8.52 10.21
CA PHE A 319 7.80 7.64 9.04
C PHE A 319 7.47 8.39 7.74
N SER A 320 6.48 9.29 7.78
CA SER A 320 6.04 10.03 6.58
C SER A 320 7.06 11.06 6.14
N ILE A 321 7.73 11.70 7.11
CA ILE A 321 8.85 12.61 6.86
C ILE A 321 10.07 11.81 6.37
N ALA A 322 10.37 10.66 6.98
CA ALA A 322 11.52 9.83 6.63
C ALA A 322 11.53 9.36 5.17
N VAL A 323 10.36 9.08 4.60
CA VAL A 323 10.18 8.74 3.17
C VAL A 323 10.78 9.81 2.25
N LEU A 324 10.69 11.10 2.62
CA LEU A 324 11.17 12.21 1.80
C LEU A 324 12.69 12.26 1.68
N PHE A 325 13.43 11.59 2.59
CA PHE A 325 14.89 11.53 2.52
C PHE A 325 15.40 10.45 1.56
N ASN A 326 14.54 9.55 1.06
CA ASN A 326 14.93 8.48 0.14
C ASN A 326 14.44 8.74 -1.29
N LEU A 327 14.76 9.92 -1.84
CA LEU A 327 14.36 10.32 -3.19
C LEU A 327 15.08 9.53 -4.29
N ASP A 328 16.24 8.94 -4.01
CA ASP A 328 17.06 8.22 -4.99
C ASP A 328 16.74 6.72 -5.11
N THR A 329 15.71 6.23 -4.41
CA THR A 329 15.27 4.84 -4.49
C THR A 329 15.08 4.37 -5.94
N PRO A 330 15.57 3.19 -6.35
CA PRO A 330 15.41 2.70 -7.72
C PRO A 330 13.94 2.56 -8.10
N ASN A 331 13.62 2.81 -9.39
CA ASN A 331 12.26 2.72 -9.89
C ASN A 331 11.69 1.32 -9.69
N TYR A 332 10.55 1.22 -9.01
CA TYR A 332 9.85 -0.04 -8.86
C TYR A 332 9.17 -0.43 -10.20
N PRO A 333 9.23 -1.71 -10.65
CA PRO A 333 8.59 -2.13 -11.89
C PRO A 333 7.08 -1.86 -11.82
N LEU A 334 6.60 -1.06 -12.77
CA LEU A 334 5.21 -0.64 -12.79
C LEU A 334 4.29 -1.73 -13.29
N PHE A 335 3.18 -1.90 -12.59
CA PHE A 335 2.05 -2.67 -13.07
C PHE A 335 1.18 -1.79 -13.98
N ARG A 336 0.59 -2.41 -15.00
CA ARG A 336 -0.20 -1.80 -16.09
C ARG A 336 -0.94 -0.52 -15.66
N SER A 337 -0.52 0.62 -16.20
CA SER A 337 -0.95 1.95 -15.74
C SER A 337 -2.29 2.35 -16.36
N ASN A 338 -3.17 2.95 -15.54
CA ASN A 338 -4.25 3.79 -16.03
C ASN A 338 -3.89 5.23 -15.64
N ASN A 339 -3.82 6.11 -16.64
CA ASN A 339 -3.31 7.47 -16.45
C ASN A 339 -4.29 8.41 -15.74
N ARG A 340 -5.55 8.00 -15.51
CA ARG A 340 -6.57 8.84 -14.89
C ARG A 340 -6.68 8.52 -13.39
N ALA A 341 -6.51 9.54 -12.54
CA ALA A 341 -6.89 9.44 -11.14
C ALA A 341 -8.43 9.44 -11.08
N MET A 342 -9.01 8.39 -10.50
CA MET A 342 -10.45 8.33 -10.27
C MET A 342 -10.70 8.51 -8.78
N PHE A 343 -11.71 9.32 -8.44
CA PHE A 343 -12.22 9.43 -7.09
C PHE A 343 -12.80 8.09 -6.67
N ASN A 344 -12.34 7.52 -5.55
CA ASN A 344 -12.81 6.23 -5.07
C ASN A 344 -14.03 6.41 -4.16
N PHE A 345 -15.21 6.50 -4.77
CA PHE A 345 -16.47 6.71 -4.05
C PHE A 345 -16.79 5.59 -3.05
N SER A 346 -16.48 4.34 -3.38
CA SER A 346 -16.68 3.21 -2.46
C SER A 346 -15.84 3.34 -1.19
N LEU A 347 -14.58 3.75 -1.34
CA LEU A 347 -13.70 3.98 -0.19
C LEU A 347 -14.17 5.18 0.65
N PHE A 348 -14.63 6.25 0.01
CA PHE A 348 -15.20 7.41 0.69
C PHE A 348 -16.40 7.03 1.56
N LEU A 349 -17.37 6.30 0.99
CA LEU A 349 -18.54 5.83 1.71
C LEU A 349 -18.16 4.91 2.87
N LEU A 350 -17.23 3.98 2.64
CA LEU A 350 -16.70 3.11 3.69
C LEU A 350 -16.07 3.91 4.83
N THR A 351 -15.27 4.94 4.53
CA THR A 351 -14.67 5.81 5.56
C THR A 351 -15.72 6.51 6.40
N LEU A 352 -16.75 7.09 5.78
CA LEU A 352 -17.84 7.75 6.51
C LEU A 352 -18.59 6.79 7.42
N VAL A 353 -18.95 5.61 6.90
CA VAL A 353 -19.65 4.58 7.67
C VAL A 353 -18.79 4.11 8.85
N LEU A 354 -17.51 3.85 8.65
CA LEU A 354 -16.60 3.42 9.72
C LEU A 354 -16.41 4.50 10.78
N LEU A 355 -16.22 5.77 10.39
CA LEU A 355 -16.11 6.87 11.35
C LEU A 355 -17.39 7.06 12.16
N TYR A 356 -18.55 6.97 11.50
CA TYR A 356 -19.84 7.07 12.16
C TYR A 356 -20.05 5.93 13.15
N ILE A 357 -19.84 4.67 12.72
CA ILE A 357 -19.97 3.50 13.60
C ILE A 357 -18.99 3.61 14.77
N TRP A 358 -17.72 3.88 14.50
CA TRP A 358 -16.69 3.99 15.53
C TRP A 358 -17.01 5.07 16.57
N ARG A 359 -17.52 6.23 16.14
CA ARG A 359 -17.84 7.33 17.05
C ARG A 359 -19.11 7.08 17.86
N ILE A 360 -20.19 6.63 17.22
CA ILE A 360 -21.50 6.51 17.88
C ILE A 360 -21.60 5.24 18.72
N PHE A 361 -21.19 4.07 18.19
CA PHE A 361 -21.34 2.82 18.93
C PHE A 361 -20.40 2.69 20.12
N LEU A 362 -19.23 3.36 20.09
CA LEU A 362 -18.27 3.33 21.18
C LEU A 362 -18.33 4.60 22.05
N ALA A 363 -19.35 5.45 21.89
CA ALA A 363 -19.54 6.64 22.74
C ALA A 363 -19.91 6.24 24.17
N ASP A 364 -20.88 5.34 24.31
CA ASP A 364 -21.40 4.89 25.61
C ASP A 364 -20.51 3.83 26.26
N GLY A 365 -19.50 3.34 25.53
CA GLY A 365 -18.62 2.26 25.96
C GLY A 365 -19.20 0.89 25.64
N LEU A 366 -18.38 0.00 25.08
CA LEU A 366 -18.74 -1.39 24.93
C LEU A 366 -18.19 -2.19 26.11
N HIS A 367 -19.10 -2.67 26.96
CA HIS A 367 -18.79 -3.49 28.11
C HIS A 367 -18.47 -4.92 27.68
N PHE A 368 -17.26 -5.40 27.97
CA PHE A 368 -16.86 -6.77 27.67
C PHE A 368 -16.84 -7.63 28.94
N PHE A 369 -17.72 -8.63 28.97
CA PHE A 369 -17.73 -9.68 29.97
C PHE A 369 -17.77 -11.04 29.27
N ILE A 370 -16.61 -11.54 28.85
CA ILE A 370 -16.49 -12.89 28.27
C ILE A 370 -15.75 -13.76 29.28
N GLN A 371 -16.48 -14.65 29.95
CA GLN A 371 -15.89 -15.67 30.81
C GLN A 371 -15.54 -16.91 29.98
N PHE A 372 -14.24 -17.22 29.90
CA PHE A 372 -13.77 -18.44 29.24
C PHE A 372 -13.68 -19.58 30.25
N ILE A 373 -14.69 -20.45 30.31
CA ILE A 373 -14.65 -21.66 31.15
C ILE A 373 -13.94 -22.77 30.38
N ILE A 374 -12.61 -22.88 30.54
CA ILE A 374 -11.85 -24.01 29.99
C ILE A 374 -11.89 -25.16 31.00
N LYS A 375 -12.76 -26.15 30.77
CA LYS A 375 -12.75 -27.39 31.55
C LYS A 375 -11.60 -28.27 31.06
N VAL A 376 -10.47 -28.26 31.76
CA VAL A 376 -9.40 -29.23 31.54
C VAL A 376 -9.74 -30.49 32.33
N THR A 377 -10.26 -31.51 31.65
CA THR A 377 -10.38 -32.85 32.23
C THR A 377 -8.97 -33.43 32.30
N PRO A 378 -8.44 -33.79 33.49
CA PRO A 378 -7.19 -34.52 33.57
C PRO A 378 -7.34 -35.86 32.84
N LEU A 379 -6.39 -36.17 31.96
CA LEU A 379 -6.28 -37.45 31.24
C LEU A 379 -5.65 -38.53 32.12
#